data_AF-A0A2Z6MKW5-F1
#
_entry.id   AF-A0A2Z6MKW5-F1
#
_cell.length_a   1.000
_cell.length_b   1.000
_cell.length_c   1.000
_cell.angle_alpha   90.00
_cell.angle_beta   90.00
_cell.angle_gamma   90.00
#
_symmetry.space_group_name_H-M   'P 1'
#
loop_
_entity.id
_entity.type
_entity.pdbx_description
1 polymer ?
#
loop_
_entity_poly.entity_id
_entity_poly.type
_entity_poly.pdbx_seq_one_letter_code
_entity_poly.pdbx_strand_id
1 'polypeptide(L)'
;MIDNLFKKVSDTEDEGIMRELLLDFYNSSGKRKPDNIIIFRDGVSESQFNQVLNIELDQIIEVHKLFKYAIYIVYISVIRTNIYFELIRHASFLMKNVT
;
A
#
# COMPACT_ATOMS: atom_id res chain seq x y z
N MET A 1 -4.25 7.16 -10.50
CA MET A 1 -4.45 5.90 -9.76
C MET A 1 -3.29 5.00 -10.09
N ILE A 2 -2.69 4.34 -9.10
CA ILE A 2 -1.61 3.38 -9.37
C ILE A 2 -2.28 2.01 -9.52
N ASP A 3 -2.22 1.44 -10.71
CA ASP A 3 -2.96 0.22 -11.07
C ASP A 3 -2.07 -1.03 -11.06
N ASN A 4 -0.83 -0.89 -10.56
CA ASN A 4 0.19 -1.95 -10.57
C ASN A 4 0.86 -2.14 -9.19
N LEU A 5 0.17 -1.81 -8.09
CA LEU A 5 0.66 -2.15 -6.75
C LEU A 5 0.66 -3.66 -6.56
N PHE A 6 -0.36 -4.33 -7.10
CA PHE A 6 -0.49 -5.79 -7.17
C PHE A 6 -0.86 -6.19 -8.60
N LYS A 7 -0.16 -7.18 -9.14
CA LYS A 7 -0.41 -7.72 -10.48
C LYS A 7 -0.30 -9.23 -10.43
N LYS A 8 -1.44 -9.90 -10.26
CA LYS A 8 -1.51 -11.36 -10.19
C LYS A 8 -0.98 -12.01 -11.49
N VAL A 9 -0.02 -12.92 -11.34
CA VAL A 9 0.45 -13.79 -12.43
C VAL A 9 -0.08 -15.21 -12.23
N SER A 10 -0.09 -15.67 -10.98
CA SER A 10 -0.63 -16.97 -10.58
C SER A 10 -1.22 -16.90 -9.17
N ASP A 11 -1.69 -18.03 -8.62
CA ASP A 11 -2.18 -18.08 -7.24
C ASP A 11 -1.08 -17.89 -6.19
N THR A 12 0.20 -17.96 -6.60
CA THR A 12 1.37 -17.82 -5.72
C THR A 12 2.32 -16.70 -6.15
N GLU A 13 2.07 -16.08 -7.30
CA GLU A 13 2.98 -15.08 -7.87
C GLU A 13 2.28 -13.79 -8.28
N ASP A 14 3.01 -12.72 -8.07
CA ASP A 14 2.64 -11.34 -8.31
C ASP A 14 3.83 -10.65 -9.01
N GLU A 15 3.56 -9.66 -9.84
CA GLU A 15 4.54 -8.81 -10.54
C GLU A 15 4.30 -7.32 -10.25
N GLY A 16 3.56 -7.02 -9.19
CA GLY A 16 3.29 -5.68 -8.71
C GLY A 16 4.52 -5.04 -8.06
N ILE A 17 4.50 -3.71 -8.02
CA ILE A 17 5.58 -2.88 -7.48
C ILE A 17 5.83 -3.20 -6.00
N MET A 18 4.78 -3.52 -5.23
CA MET A 18 4.92 -3.82 -3.81
C MET A 18 5.79 -5.07 -3.56
N ARG A 19 5.66 -6.13 -4.37
CA ARG A 19 6.51 -7.31 -4.22
C ARG A 19 7.97 -7.00 -4.48
N GLU A 20 8.26 -6.26 -5.54
CA GLU A 20 9.63 -5.84 -5.87
C GLU A 20 10.25 -5.10 -4.67
N LEU A 21 9.55 -4.10 -4.15
CA LEU A 21 10.01 -3.32 -2.98
C LEU A 21 10.17 -4.18 -1.71
N LEU A 22 9.25 -5.11 -1.46
CA LEU A 22 9.32 -6.01 -0.31
C LEU A 22 10.49 -7.01 -0.42
N LEU A 23 10.75 -7.53 -1.63
CA LEU A 23 11.88 -8.42 -1.88
C LEU A 23 13.21 -7.68 -1.75
N ASP A 24 13.30 -6.46 -2.29
CA ASP A 24 14.48 -5.61 -2.17
C ASP A 24 14.76 -5.27 -0.70
N PHE A 25 13.73 -4.93 0.06
CA PHE A 25 13.85 -4.73 1.51
C PHE A 25 14.33 -6.02 2.20
N TYR A 26 13.74 -7.17 1.88
CA TYR A 26 14.11 -8.44 2.50
C TYR A 26 15.59 -8.78 2.24
N ASN A 27 16.05 -8.59 1.01
CA ASN A 27 17.43 -8.87 0.61
C ASN A 27 18.43 -7.90 1.26
N SER A 28 18.07 -6.61 1.39
CA SER A 28 18.93 -5.58 1.96
C SER A 28 18.90 -5.51 3.50
N SER A 29 17.87 -6.05 4.15
CA SER A 29 17.66 -5.93 5.62
C SER A 29 18.12 -7.14 6.44
N GLY A 30 18.93 -8.02 5.84
CA GLY A 30 19.37 -9.26 6.47
C GLY A 30 18.28 -10.31 6.54
N LYS A 31 17.47 -10.44 5.47
CA LYS A 31 16.37 -11.41 5.36
C LYS A 31 15.28 -11.20 6.42
N ARG A 32 15.00 -9.94 6.75
CA ARG A 32 13.91 -9.55 7.65
C ARG A 32 12.76 -8.96 6.87
N LYS A 33 11.54 -9.21 7.35
CA LYS A 33 10.34 -8.61 6.78
C LYS A 33 9.99 -7.32 7.54
N PRO A 34 9.37 -6.32 6.89
CA PRO A 34 9.04 -5.05 7.54
C PRO A 34 7.75 -5.14 8.36
N ASP A 35 7.84 -4.91 9.67
CA ASP A 35 6.65 -4.92 10.56
C ASP A 35 5.68 -3.76 10.27
N ASN A 36 6.22 -2.64 9.76
CA ASN A 36 5.47 -1.43 9.46
C ASN A 36 5.88 -0.89 8.09
N ILE A 37 4.89 -0.41 7.33
CA ILE A 37 5.11 0.32 6.07
C ILE A 37 4.42 1.67 6.16
N ILE A 38 5.12 2.72 5.75
CA ILE A 38 4.56 4.07 5.60
C ILE A 38 4.52 4.38 4.11
N ILE A 39 3.33 4.69 3.59
CA ILE A 39 3.10 5.03 2.20
C ILE A 39 2.80 6.53 2.11
N PHE A 40 3.61 7.24 1.34
CA PHE A 40 3.36 8.63 0.99
C PHE A 40 2.75 8.69 -0.40
N ARG A 41 1.52 9.19 -0.50
CA ARG A 41 0.79 9.37 -1.75
C ARG A 41 0.60 10.85 -2.04
N ASP A 42 1.09 11.30 -3.19
CA ASP A 42 0.92 12.67 -3.68
C ASP A 42 0.00 12.77 -4.90
N GLY A 43 -0.59 13.93 -5.17
CA GLY A 43 -1.34 14.17 -6.41
C GLY A 43 -2.71 13.49 -6.43
N VAL A 44 -3.39 13.43 -5.29
CA VAL A 44 -4.80 13.03 -5.19
C VAL A 44 -5.62 14.26 -4.83
N SER A 45 -6.61 14.59 -5.66
CA SER A 45 -7.57 15.64 -5.34
C SER A 45 -8.56 15.16 -4.28
N GLU A 46 -9.13 16.07 -3.50
CA GLU A 46 -10.09 15.75 -2.44
C GLU A 46 -11.27 14.91 -2.94
N SER A 47 -11.82 15.27 -4.12
CA SER A 47 -12.97 14.58 -4.72
C SER A 47 -12.65 13.15 -5.18
N GLN A 48 -11.38 12.85 -5.46
CA GLN A 48 -10.92 11.53 -5.89
C GLN A 48 -10.34 10.69 -4.74
N PHE A 49 -10.17 11.29 -3.56
CA PHE A 49 -9.42 10.70 -2.46
C PHE A 49 -9.93 9.31 -2.06
N ASN A 50 -11.22 9.19 -1.72
CA ASN A 50 -11.79 7.92 -1.27
C ASN A 50 -11.72 6.82 -2.35
N GLN A 51 -11.90 7.18 -3.61
CA GLN A 51 -11.82 6.22 -4.71
C GLN A 51 -10.38 5.70 -4.88
N VAL A 52 -9.40 6.61 -4.92
CA VAL A 52 -7.99 6.24 -5.05
C VAL A 52 -7.52 5.44 -3.84
N LEU A 53 -7.88 5.87 -2.63
CA LEU A 53 -7.55 5.17 -1.39
C LEU A 53 -8.07 3.73 -1.41
N ASN A 54 -9.35 3.52 -1.73
CA ASN A 54 -9.94 2.18 -1.73
C ASN A 54 -9.28 1.26 -2.76
N ILE A 55 -9.06 1.74 -3.98
CA ILE A 55 -8.47 0.92 -5.06
C ILE A 55 -7.00 0.57 -4.76
N GLU A 56 -6.23 1.51 -4.20
CA GLU A 56 -4.85 1.26 -3.82
C GLU A 56 -4.77 0.35 -2.58
N LEU A 57 -5.63 0.55 -1.58
CA LEU A 57 -5.71 -0.32 -0.40
C LEU A 57 -6.11 -1.76 -0.76
N ASP A 58 -7.05 -1.94 -1.69
CA ASP A 58 -7.47 -3.28 -2.13
C ASP A 58 -6.30 -4.04 -2.78
N GLN A 59 -5.51 -3.38 -3.64
CA GLN A 59 -4.31 -3.99 -4.20
C GLN A 59 -3.28 -4.36 -3.11
N ILE A 60 -3.09 -3.50 -2.12
CA ILE A 60 -2.17 -3.77 -0.99
C ILE A 60 -2.66 -4.97 -0.15
N ILE A 61 -3.98 -5.12 0.03
CA ILE A 61 -4.58 -6.28 0.71
C ILE A 61 -4.27 -7.57 -0.06
N GLU A 62 -4.32 -7.55 -1.39
CA GLU A 62 -3.99 -8.73 -2.20
C GLU A 62 -2.52 -9.15 -2.04
N VAL A 63 -1.60 -8.19 -1.95
CA VAL A 63 -0.19 -8.48 -1.60
C VAL A 63 -0.13 -9.18 -0.24
N HIS A 64 -0.79 -8.63 0.79
CA HIS A 64 -0.81 -9.23 2.12
C HIS A 64 -1.31 -10.69 2.11
N LYS A 65 -2.41 -10.96 1.39
CA LYS A 65 -2.98 -12.31 1.23
C LYS A 65 -1.99 -13.27 0.59
N LEU A 66 -1.33 -12.85 -0.48
CA LEU A 66 -0.36 -13.67 -1.22
C LEU A 66 0.85 -14.03 -0.34
N PHE A 67 1.39 -13.04 0.37
CA PHE A 67 2.59 -13.23 1.22
C PHE A 67 2.29 -13.82 2.60
N LYS A 68 0.99 -13.97 2.96
CA LYS A 68 0.51 -14.41 4.29
C LYS A 68 1.23 -13.70 5.44
N TYR A 69 1.51 -12.41 5.26
CA TYR A 69 2.41 -11.66 6.13
C TYR A 69 1.74 -10.40 6.63
N ALA A 70 1.35 -10.37 7.91
CA ALA A 70 0.71 -9.22 8.54
C ALA A 70 1.68 -8.03 8.60
N ILE A 71 1.23 -6.90 8.06
CA ILE A 71 1.97 -5.64 8.02
C ILE A 71 1.04 -4.53 8.51
N TYR A 72 1.55 -3.67 9.37
CA TYR A 72 0.85 -2.44 9.71
C TYR A 72 1.17 -1.34 8.69
N ILE A 73 0.15 -0.73 8.10
CA ILE A 73 0.32 0.27 7.04
C ILE A 73 -0.22 1.62 7.50
N VAL A 74 0.61 2.65 7.37
CA VAL A 74 0.22 4.05 7.54
C VAL A 74 0.22 4.69 6.16
N TYR A 75 -0.96 5.10 5.68
CA TYR A 75 -1.13 5.73 4.38
C TYR A 75 -1.33 7.24 4.58
N ILE A 76 -0.35 8.02 4.12
CA ILE A 76 -0.32 9.47 4.25
C ILE A 76 -0.53 10.05 2.87
N SER A 77 -1.62 10.80 2.69
CA SER A 77 -1.86 11.53 1.45
C SER A 77 -1.63 13.01 1.63
N VAL A 78 -0.98 13.60 0.64
CA VAL A 78 -0.92 15.06 0.47
C VAL A 78 -2.04 15.45 -0.47
N ILE A 79 -3.05 16.14 0.06
CA ILE A 79 -4.14 16.69 -0.75
C ILE A 79 -3.80 18.13 -1.11
N ARG A 80 -3.77 18.39 -2.43
CA ARG A 80 -3.59 19.74 -2.96
C ARG A 80 -4.95 20.40 -3.11
N THR A 81 -5.22 21.41 -2.30
CA THR A 81 -6.35 22.33 -2.54
C THR A 81 -5.87 23.53 -3.38
N ASN A 82 -6.80 24.37 -3.85
CA ASN A 82 -6.47 25.57 -4.62
C ASN A 82 -5.64 26.62 -3.84
N ILE A 83 -5.47 26.45 -2.53
CA ILE A 83 -4.95 27.49 -1.64
C ILE A 83 -3.87 26.97 -0.68
N TYR A 84 -3.92 25.69 -0.27
CA TYR A 84 -2.94 25.07 0.64
C TYR A 84 -2.76 23.56 0.38
N PHE A 85 -1.66 22.99 0.89
CA PHE A 85 -1.46 21.55 0.97
C PHE A 85 -1.95 21.05 2.34
N GLU A 86 -2.77 20.01 2.35
CA GLU A 86 -3.23 19.36 3.58
C GLU A 86 -2.63 17.95 3.68
N LEU A 87 -2.05 17.63 4.84
CA LEU A 87 -1.55 16.29 5.16
C LEU A 87 -2.68 15.52 5.83
N ILE A 88 -3.25 14.56 5.12
CA ILE A 88 -4.27 13.68 5.67
C ILE A 88 -3.63 12.34 6.03
N ARG A 89 -3.51 12.09 7.33
CA ARG A 89 -3.04 10.81 7.88
C ARG A 89 -4.21 9.83 7.95
N HIS A 90 -4.15 8.76 7.17
CA HIS A 90 -5.03 7.61 7.31
C HIS A 90 -4.24 6.41 7.82
N ALA A 91 -4.54 5.97 9.03
CA ALA A 91 -4.02 4.71 9.56
C ALA A 91 -5.00 3.60 9.21
N SER A 92 -4.70 2.83 8.16
CA SER A 92 -5.45 1.62 7.86
C SER A 92 -4.85 0.46 8.66
N PHE A 93 -5.51 0.08 9.76
CA PHE A 93 -5.15 -1.12 10.50
C PHE A 93 -5.59 -2.35 9.69
N LEU A 94 -4.67 -2.94 8.94
CA LEU A 94 -4.88 -4.25 8.31
C LEU A 94 -4.79 -5.35 9.36
N MET A 95 -5.84 -5.48 10.16
CA MET A 95 -6.31 -6.79 10.61
C MET A 95 -7.83 -6.84 10.49
N LYS A 96 -8.31 -7.46 9.41
CA LYS A 96 -9.58 -8.18 9.45
C LYS A 96 -9.29 -9.60 9.01
N ASN A 97 -9.10 -10.47 10.00
CA ASN A 97 -9.28 -11.90 9.96
C ASN A 97 -8.85 -12.58 8.65
N VAL A 98 -7.57 -12.94 8.57
CA VAL A 98 -7.19 -14.10 7.77
C VAL A 98 -7.73 -15.34 8.51
N THR A 99 -8.98 -15.66 8.27
CA THR A 99 -9.58 -17.00 8.41
C THR A 99 -9.91 -17.51 7.02
#